data_AF-A0A1X7SHF0-F1
#
_entry.id   AF-A0A1X7SHF0-F1
#
_cell.length_a   1.000
_cell.length_b   1.000
_cell.length_c   1.000
_cell.angle_alpha   90.00
_cell.angle_beta   90.00
_cell.angle_gamma   90.00
#
_symmetry.space_group_name_H-M   'P 1'
#
loop_
_entity.id
_entity.type
_entity.pdbx_description
1 polymer ?
#
loop_
_entity_poly.entity_id
_entity_poly.type
_entity_poly.pdbx_seq_one_letter_code
_entity_poly.pdbx_strand_id
1 'polypeptide(L)'
;MSDDGVIALAQSLQYNKTLESLYLYYNPDITSACAQSLAELLLFNNTLSLLSLHHTNIDTDGVMILMESLKTNNALQTLWLDKQHEEACSTLPYYEHIKDRLDFV
;
A
#
# COMPACT_ATOMS: atom_id res chain seq x y z
N MET A 1 -1.07 -15.85 0.13
CA MET A 1 0.00 -15.51 -0.83
C MET A 1 1.22 -15.11 -0.02
N SER A 2 2.44 -15.52 -0.38
CA SER A 2 3.66 -15.14 0.34
C SER A 2 4.23 -13.82 -0.17
N ASP A 3 5.16 -13.24 0.59
CA ASP A 3 5.92 -12.04 0.19
C ASP A 3 6.57 -12.16 -1.19
N ASP A 4 7.22 -13.27 -1.51
CA ASP A 4 7.83 -13.48 -2.85
C ASP A 4 6.80 -13.35 -3.98
N GLY A 5 5.59 -13.86 -3.74
CA GLY A 5 4.49 -13.71 -4.68
C GLY A 5 4.09 -12.24 -4.85
N VAL A 6 4.00 -11.49 -3.74
CA VAL A 6 3.64 -10.07 -3.75
C VAL A 6 4.72 -9.24 -4.43
N ILE A 7 5.99 -9.55 -4.19
CA ILE A 7 7.13 -8.91 -4.83
C ILE A 7 7.06 -9.09 -6.34
N ALA A 8 6.90 -10.33 -6.82
CA ALA A 8 6.79 -10.62 -8.24
C ALA A 8 5.56 -9.93 -8.88
N LEU A 9 4.43 -9.94 -8.19
CA LEU A 9 3.22 -9.25 -8.62
C LEU A 9 3.46 -7.74 -8.73
N ALA A 10 4.01 -7.12 -7.69
CA ALA A 10 4.29 -5.69 -7.65
C ALA A 10 5.21 -5.25 -8.79
N GLN A 11 6.29 -5.99 -9.04
CA GLN A 11 7.19 -5.75 -10.17
C GLN A 11 6.48 -5.84 -11.51
N SER A 12 5.61 -6.84 -11.72
CA SER A 12 4.85 -6.98 -12.96
C SER A 12 3.83 -5.84 -13.18
N LEU A 13 3.33 -5.27 -12.08
CA LEU A 13 2.29 -4.23 -12.11
C LEU A 13 2.84 -2.81 -12.21
N GLN A 14 4.13 -2.55 -11.95
CA GLN A 14 4.73 -1.20 -12.00
C GLN A 14 4.36 -0.42 -13.27
N TYR A 15 4.38 -1.10 -14.43
CA TYR A 15 4.05 -0.50 -15.72
C TYR A 15 2.72 -0.94 -16.29
N ASN A 16 1.93 -1.71 -15.55
CA ASN A 16 0.60 -2.09 -15.97
C ASN A 16 -0.30 -0.85 -16.09
N LYS A 17 -1.01 -0.75 -17.22
CA LYS A 17 -1.85 0.42 -17.57
C LYS A 17 -3.35 0.10 -17.57
N THR A 18 -3.76 -1.02 -16.98
CA THR A 18 -5.15 -1.51 -17.03
C THR A 18 -5.72 -1.90 -15.68
N LEU A 19 -4.91 -2.38 -14.74
CA LEU A 19 -5.38 -2.81 -13.43
C LEU A 19 -5.62 -1.61 -12.52
N GLU A 20 -6.87 -1.43 -12.13
CA GLU A 20 -7.30 -0.33 -11.26
C GLU A 20 -7.39 -0.73 -9.79
N SER A 21 -7.64 -2.00 -9.48
CA SER A 21 -7.84 -2.46 -8.09
C SER A 21 -7.07 -3.74 -7.80
N LEU A 22 -6.34 -3.74 -6.67
CA LEU A 22 -5.58 -4.87 -6.18
C LEU A 22 -5.98 -5.19 -4.74
N TYR A 23 -6.49 -6.41 -4.54
CA TYR A 23 -6.94 -6.91 -3.25
C TYR A 23 -5.98 -7.98 -2.71
N LEU A 24 -5.29 -7.67 -1.61
CA LEU A 24 -4.35 -8.58 -0.93
C LEU A 24 -4.73 -8.83 0.54
N TYR A 25 -5.90 -8.37 0.96
CA TYR A 25 -6.40 -8.51 2.33
C TYR A 25 -6.65 -9.97 2.74
N TYR A 26 -6.69 -10.24 4.06
CA TYR A 26 -6.77 -11.59 4.64
C TYR A 26 -5.68 -12.55 4.14
N ASN A 27 -4.45 -12.05 4.02
CA ASN A 27 -3.28 -12.88 3.70
C ASN A 27 -2.21 -12.71 4.80
N PRO A 28 -2.21 -13.56 5.84
CA PRO A 28 -1.27 -13.43 6.95
C PRO A 28 0.19 -13.70 6.56
N ASP A 29 0.44 -14.35 5.42
CA ASP A 29 1.80 -14.60 4.93
C ASP A 29 2.39 -13.41 4.15
N ILE A 30 1.63 -12.31 4.01
CA ILE A 30 2.13 -11.04 3.49
C ILE A 30 2.63 -10.24 4.68
N THR A 31 3.93 -9.95 4.70
CA THR A 31 4.62 -9.24 5.78
C THR A 31 5.32 -7.99 5.24
N SER A 32 5.97 -7.24 6.13
CA SER A 32 6.74 -6.06 5.74
C SER A 32 7.94 -6.37 4.82
N ALA A 33 8.29 -7.64 4.61
CA ALA A 33 9.33 -8.01 3.66
C ALA A 33 9.01 -7.62 2.20
N CYS A 34 7.73 -7.53 1.81
CA CYS A 34 7.33 -7.06 0.48
C CYS A 34 7.01 -5.56 0.40
N ALA A 35 7.06 -4.82 1.53
CA ALA A 35 6.62 -3.42 1.61
C ALA A 35 7.35 -2.50 0.64
N GLN A 36 8.66 -2.69 0.47
CA GLN A 36 9.47 -1.92 -0.48
C GLN A 36 9.00 -2.11 -1.93
N SER A 37 8.66 -3.33 -2.33
CA SER A 37 8.18 -3.60 -3.70
C SER A 37 6.77 -3.04 -3.94
N LEU A 38 5.89 -3.10 -2.93
CA LEU A 38 4.59 -2.44 -2.98
C LEU A 38 4.74 -0.91 -3.06
N ALA A 39 5.68 -0.32 -2.33
CA ALA A 39 5.98 1.10 -2.39
C ALA A 39 6.49 1.51 -3.78
N GLU A 40 7.40 0.74 -4.38
CA GLU A 40 7.85 0.96 -5.75
C GLU A 40 6.71 0.82 -6.77
N LEU A 41 5.82 -0.17 -6.60
CA LEU A 41 4.59 -0.26 -7.39
C LEU A 41 3.80 1.04 -7.31
N LEU A 42 3.55 1.57 -6.12
CA LEU A 42 2.83 2.84 -5.94
C LEU A 42 3.59 4.02 -6.53
N LEU A 43 4.91 4.07 -6.42
CA LEU A 43 5.70 5.18 -6.95
C LEU A 43 5.65 5.26 -8.48
N PHE A 44 5.65 4.13 -9.19
CA PHE A 44 5.73 4.10 -10.65
C PHE A 44 4.40 3.85 -11.36
N ASN A 45 3.42 3.25 -10.68
CA ASN A 45 2.13 2.94 -11.28
C ASN A 45 1.16 4.13 -11.14
N ASN A 46 0.66 4.61 -12.27
CA ASN A 46 -0.28 5.73 -12.37
C ASN A 46 -1.70 5.29 -12.79
N THR A 47 -2.05 4.01 -12.58
CA THR A 47 -3.33 3.41 -12.97
C THR A 47 -4.05 2.77 -11.79
N LEU A 48 -3.32 2.13 -10.89
CA LEU A 48 -3.86 1.51 -9.69
C LEU A 48 -4.48 2.59 -8.79
N SER A 49 -5.80 2.51 -8.61
CA SER A 49 -6.60 3.44 -7.82
C SER A 49 -6.97 2.86 -6.46
N LEU A 50 -6.97 1.53 -6.28
CA LEU A 50 -7.26 0.87 -5.01
C LEU A 50 -6.25 -0.22 -4.69
N LEU A 51 -5.73 -0.19 -3.46
CA LEU A 51 -4.91 -1.24 -2.88
C LEU A 51 -5.46 -1.61 -1.50
N SER A 52 -5.71 -2.89 -1.27
CA SER A 52 -6.22 -3.38 0.02
C SER A 52 -5.24 -4.31 0.70
N LEU A 53 -4.76 -3.93 1.89
CA LEU A 53 -3.74 -4.63 2.68
C LEU A 53 -4.18 -4.94 4.13
N HIS A 54 -5.40 -4.60 4.53
CA HIS A 54 -5.94 -4.95 5.86
C HIS A 54 -5.95 -6.48 6.08
N HIS A 55 -5.84 -6.92 7.32
CA HIS A 55 -5.68 -8.32 7.70
C HIS A 55 -4.48 -9.00 7.01
N THR A 56 -3.36 -8.30 6.92
CA THR A 56 -2.05 -8.86 6.58
C THR A 56 -1.11 -8.72 7.80
N ASN A 57 0.11 -9.25 7.70
CA ASN A 57 1.14 -9.09 8.73
C ASN A 57 2.16 -8.00 8.35
N ILE A 58 1.75 -7.01 7.53
CA ILE A 58 2.55 -5.80 7.31
C ILE A 58 2.48 -4.99 8.61
N ASP A 59 3.63 -4.81 9.25
CA ASP A 59 3.74 -3.99 10.44
C ASP A 59 3.73 -2.49 10.12
N THR A 60 3.70 -1.66 11.17
CA THR A 60 3.66 -0.20 11.01
C THR A 60 4.85 0.33 10.23
N ASP A 61 6.06 -0.21 10.43
CA ASP A 61 7.25 0.23 9.67
C ASP A 61 7.08 -0.04 8.17
N GLY A 62 6.53 -1.21 7.80
CA GLY A 62 6.16 -1.54 6.42
C GLY A 62 5.12 -0.57 5.86
N VAL A 63 4.11 -0.19 6.64
CA VAL A 63 3.12 0.82 6.25
C VAL A 63 3.78 2.18 6.01
N MET A 64 4.73 2.60 6.86
CA MET A 64 5.43 3.89 6.68
C MET A 64 6.21 3.95 5.36
N ILE A 65 6.76 2.82 4.90
CA ILE A 65 7.42 2.73 3.59
C ILE A 65 6.42 3.01 2.45
N LEU A 66 5.18 2.52 2.55
CA LEU A 66 4.12 2.83 1.58
C LEU A 66 3.74 4.31 1.60
N MET A 67 3.64 4.92 2.80
CA MET A 67 3.26 6.32 2.97
C MET A 67 4.20 7.28 2.24
N GLU A 68 5.52 7.02 2.25
CA GLU A 68 6.48 7.85 1.50
C GLU A 68 6.22 7.84 0.00
N SER A 69 5.68 6.76 -0.56
CA SER A 69 5.32 6.68 -1.98
C SER A 69 4.02 7.43 -2.29
N LEU A 70 3.06 7.44 -1.36
CA LEU A 70 1.80 8.16 -1.52
C LEU A 70 1.96 9.68 -1.56
N LYS A 71 3.08 10.20 -1.05
CA LYS A 71 3.43 11.62 -1.05
C LYS A 71 3.51 12.21 -2.46
N THR A 72 3.86 11.40 -3.45
CA THR A 72 4.00 11.80 -4.86
C THR A 72 3.06 11.06 -5.80
N ASN A 73 2.62 9.85 -5.43
CA ASN A 73 1.61 9.13 -6.20
C ASN A 73 0.23 9.78 -6.03
N ASN A 74 -0.35 10.26 -7.13
CA ASN A 74 -1.71 10.84 -7.16
C ASN A 74 -2.74 9.89 -7.78
N ALA A 75 -2.33 8.69 -8.21
CA ALA A 75 -3.22 7.74 -8.88
C ALA A 75 -4.01 6.89 -7.89
N LEU A 76 -3.37 6.40 -6.84
CA LEU A 76 -4.03 5.61 -5.80
C LEU A 76 -5.01 6.50 -5.04
N GLN A 77 -6.30 6.18 -5.07
CA GLN A 77 -7.35 6.92 -4.38
C GLN A 77 -7.73 6.26 -3.05
N THR A 78 -7.45 4.97 -2.89
CA THR A 78 -7.87 4.20 -1.72
C THR A 78 -6.81 3.19 -1.32
N LEU A 79 -6.36 3.27 -0.07
CA LEU A 79 -5.50 2.31 0.59
C LEU A 79 -6.19 1.81 1.86
N TRP A 80 -6.56 0.53 1.89
CA TRP A 80 -7.18 -0.11 3.07
C TRP A 80 -6.12 -0.76 3.95
N LEU A 81 -6.06 -0.36 5.20
CA LEU A 81 -5.11 -0.83 6.21
C LEU A 81 -5.84 -1.24 7.50
N ASP A 82 -5.19 -2.05 8.33
CA ASP A 82 -5.71 -2.35 9.66
C ASP A 82 -5.70 -1.11 10.56
N LYS A 83 -6.73 -0.98 11.40
CA LYS A 83 -6.91 0.16 12.32
C LYS A 83 -5.71 0.46 13.22
N GLN A 84 -4.89 -0.53 13.53
CA GLN A 84 -3.70 -0.36 14.36
C GLN A 84 -2.67 0.62 13.78
N HIS A 85 -2.69 0.89 12.46
CA HIS A 85 -1.74 1.79 11.80
C HIS A 85 -2.21 3.25 11.76
N GLU A 86 -3.47 3.53 12.13
CA GLU A 86 -4.11 4.85 12.02
C GLU A 86 -3.34 5.91 12.82
N GLU A 87 -3.04 5.63 14.08
CA GLU A 87 -2.33 6.55 14.96
C GLU A 87 -0.97 6.93 14.36
N ALA A 88 -0.17 5.95 13.95
CA ALA A 88 1.15 6.20 13.37
C ALA A 88 1.07 7.03 12.07
N CYS A 89 0.15 6.69 11.16
CA CYS A 89 -0.05 7.43 9.92
C CYS A 89 -0.48 8.88 10.20
N SER A 90 -1.35 9.10 11.19
CA SER A 90 -1.85 10.43 11.56
C SER A 90 -0.77 11.40 12.04
N THR A 91 0.38 10.87 12.51
CA THR A 91 1.52 11.68 12.97
C THR A 91 2.39 12.22 11.82
N LEU A 92 2.18 11.75 10.59
CA LEU A 92 2.98 12.19 9.44
C LEU A 92 2.76 13.68 9.16
N PRO A 93 3.81 14.46 8.87
CA PRO A 93 3.69 15.90 8.62
C PRO A 93 2.88 16.24 7.36
N TYR A 94 2.66 15.26 6.48
CA TYR A 94 1.88 15.38 5.25
C TYR A 94 0.57 14.57 5.29
N TYR A 95 0.17 14.05 6.46
CA TYR A 95 -1.02 13.23 6.62
C TYR A 95 -2.28 13.91 6.05
N GLU A 96 -2.45 15.21 6.29
CA GLU A 96 -3.58 16.00 5.78
C GLU A 96 -3.74 15.95 4.26
N HIS A 97 -2.67 15.69 3.51
CA HIS A 97 -2.71 15.58 2.04
C HIS A 97 -3.12 14.19 1.54
N ILE A 98 -3.01 13.17 2.40
CA ILE A 98 -3.25 11.77 2.03
C ILE A 98 -4.40 11.12 2.82
N LYS A 99 -4.87 11.73 3.91
CA LYS A 99 -5.85 11.15 4.84
C LYS A 99 -7.15 10.68 4.16
N ASP A 100 -7.62 11.41 3.15
CA ASP A 100 -8.87 11.06 2.44
C ASP A 100 -8.72 9.82 1.55
N ARG A 101 -7.48 9.31 1.40
CA ARG A 101 -7.13 8.12 0.62
C ARG A 101 -6.87 6.91 1.50
N LEU A 102 -6.89 7.06 2.83
CA LEU A 102 -6.58 6.01 3.79
C LEU A 102 -7.87 5.59 4.50
N ASP A 103 -8.27 4.32 4.33
CA ASP A 103 -9.33 3.74 5.15
C ASP A 103 -8.71 2.73 6.12
N PHE A 104 -9.05 2.90 7.39
CA PHE A 104 -8.61 2.06 8.49
C PHE A 104 -9.77 1.20 8.97
N VAL A 105 -9.65 -0.13 8.85
CA VAL A 105 -10.73 -1.10 9.16
C VAL A 105 -10.36 -2.06 10.28
#